data_AF-A0A078IJN0-F1
#
_entry.id   AF-A0A078IJN0-F1
#
_cell.length_a   1.000
_cell.length_b   1.000
_cell.length_c   1.000
_cell.angle_alpha   90.00
_cell.angle_beta   90.00
_cell.angle_gamma   90.00
#
_symmetry.space_group_name_H-M   'P 1'
#
loop_
_entity.id
_entity.type
_entity.pdbx_description
1 polymer ?
#
loop_
_entity_poly.entity_id
_entity_poly.type
_entity_poly.pdbx_seq_one_letter_code
_entity_poly.pdbx_strand_id
1 'polypeptide(L)'
;MQISRKYKRLLIRSQSTTAIGPSSTLQPAFTVEWGDHDSVAQSPTFATVADNTVVKSLTFVNTYNFPNKGKVNRNPRIPAVAALINGDKCAFYSVGFSGVQDTLWDADGRHFFHLCTIQGAVDFIFGNGQSIYKKCVINVLGATLKPGVAGYITAQGRTNPYDASGFVFTDNLVHGTGKAFLGRPWRSYARLTFAEIGYYGSGSNTGRRALG
;
A
#
# COMPACT_ATOMS: atom_id res chain seq x y z
N MET A 1 -16.97 15.64 -7.11
CA MET A 1 -16.41 16.24 -5.88
C MET A 1 -15.11 16.95 -6.26
N GLN A 2 -15.11 18.28 -6.25
CA GLN A 2 -13.95 19.10 -6.60
C GLN A 2 -13.11 19.30 -5.33
N ILE A 3 -11.90 18.75 -5.26
CA ILE A 3 -11.09 18.73 -4.04
C ILE A 3 -10.19 19.97 -4.02
N SER A 4 -10.50 20.91 -3.13
CA SER A 4 -9.72 22.12 -2.82
C SER A 4 -8.38 21.77 -2.17
N ARG A 5 -7.34 22.58 -2.47
CA ARG A 5 -5.95 22.40 -2.01
C ARG A 5 -5.87 22.49 -0.48
N LYS A 6 -5.28 21.45 0.15
CA LYS A 6 -5.14 21.17 1.61
C LYS A 6 -6.35 20.52 2.29
N TYR A 7 -6.48 19.20 2.15
CA TYR A 7 -7.06 18.38 3.22
C TYR A 7 -5.95 17.61 3.92
N LYS A 8 -5.96 17.67 5.27
CA LYS A 8 -5.05 16.93 6.17
C LYS A 8 -5.40 15.43 6.26
N ARG A 9 -6.59 15.03 5.81
CA ARG A 9 -7.09 13.64 5.74
C ARG A 9 -8.24 13.59 4.73
N LEU A 10 -8.34 12.53 3.92
CA LEU A 10 -9.46 12.33 2.99
C LEU A 10 -10.27 11.11 3.42
N LEU A 11 -11.56 11.29 3.68
CA LEU A 11 -12.47 10.24 4.12
C LEU A 11 -13.68 10.16 3.19
N ILE A 12 -13.90 8.99 2.58
CA ILE A 12 -15.06 8.73 1.71
C ILE A 12 -16.03 7.82 2.47
N ARG A 13 -17.27 8.29 2.68
CA ARG A 13 -18.34 7.58 3.41
C ARG A 13 -19.63 7.36 2.60
N SER A 14 -19.77 7.99 1.43
CA SER A 14 -20.95 7.86 0.57
C SER A 14 -20.78 6.73 -0.45
N GLN A 15 -21.82 5.91 -0.63
CA GLN A 15 -21.82 4.88 -1.67
C GLN A 15 -21.62 5.50 -3.07
N SER A 16 -20.88 4.80 -3.93
CA SER A 16 -20.64 5.20 -5.33
C SER A 16 -19.92 6.54 -5.47
N THR A 17 -18.70 6.63 -4.96
CA THR A 17 -17.87 7.84 -5.05
C THR A 17 -16.70 7.62 -6.01
N THR A 18 -16.50 8.57 -6.93
CA THR A 18 -15.31 8.63 -7.78
C THR A 18 -14.45 9.83 -7.39
N ALA A 19 -13.18 9.58 -7.06
CA ALA A 19 -12.16 10.60 -6.79
C ALA A 19 -11.11 10.59 -7.91
N ILE A 20 -10.91 11.72 -8.58
CA ILE A 20 -10.00 11.84 -9.74
C ILE A 20 -9.02 12.97 -9.47
N GLY A 21 -7.73 12.67 -9.54
CA GLY A 21 -6.66 13.66 -9.65
C GLY A 21 -6.45 14.15 -11.09
N PRO A 22 -5.68 15.22 -11.31
CA PRO A 22 -5.44 15.79 -12.64
C PRO A 22 -4.80 14.76 -13.59
N SER A 23 -5.15 14.80 -14.88
CA SER A 23 -4.73 13.80 -15.88
C SER A 23 -3.51 14.19 -16.73
N SER A 24 -2.87 15.35 -16.47
CA SER A 24 -1.75 15.82 -17.27
C SER A 24 -0.40 15.47 -16.64
N THR A 25 0.52 15.00 -17.47
CA THR A 25 1.93 14.69 -17.15
C THR A 25 2.75 15.89 -16.68
N LEU A 26 2.18 17.10 -16.74
CA LEU A 26 2.82 18.38 -16.40
C LEU A 26 2.30 19.00 -15.10
N GLN A 27 1.30 18.39 -14.44
CA GLN A 27 0.87 18.81 -13.11
C GLN A 27 1.56 17.90 -12.07
N PRO A 28 2.06 18.45 -10.94
CA PRO A 28 2.56 17.60 -9.86
C PRO A 28 1.45 16.64 -9.44
N ALA A 29 1.82 15.38 -9.18
CA ALA A 29 0.89 14.37 -8.68
C ALA A 29 0.05 14.95 -7.54
N PHE A 30 -1.28 14.90 -7.64
CA PHE A 30 -2.13 15.40 -6.56
C PHE A 30 -1.95 14.48 -5.36
N THR A 31 -1.25 15.01 -4.37
CA THR A 31 -0.78 14.28 -3.20
C THR A 31 -1.50 14.77 -1.96
N VAL A 32 -2.03 13.83 -1.18
CA VAL A 32 -2.63 14.06 0.13
C VAL A 32 -1.69 13.44 1.17
N GLU A 33 -1.24 14.24 2.12
CA GLU A 33 -0.24 13.83 3.10
C GLU A 33 -0.74 14.07 4.53
N TRP A 34 -0.49 13.10 5.41
CA TRP A 34 -0.74 13.19 6.84
C TRP A 34 0.35 12.45 7.62
N GLY A 35 0.46 12.63 8.93
CA GLY A 35 1.53 12.05 9.76
C GLY A 35 1.03 11.42 11.07
N ASP A 36 -0.22 10.96 11.08
CA ASP A 36 -0.83 10.30 12.24
C ASP A 36 -0.41 8.83 12.34
N HIS A 37 -0.52 8.24 13.52
CA HIS A 37 0.21 7.02 13.88
C HIS A 37 -0.43 6.27 15.06
N ASP A 38 0.26 5.23 15.56
CA ASP A 38 -0.11 4.31 16.65
C ASP A 38 -1.30 3.41 16.33
N SER A 39 -2.48 3.99 16.13
CA SER A 39 -3.69 3.25 15.81
C SER A 39 -3.86 3.11 14.31
N VAL A 40 -3.84 1.88 13.80
CA VAL A 40 -4.13 1.59 12.39
C VAL A 40 -5.50 2.12 11.94
N ALA A 41 -6.48 2.25 12.85
CA ALA A 41 -7.81 2.76 12.55
C ALA A 41 -7.91 4.29 12.51
N GLN A 42 -7.04 4.99 13.25
CA GLN A 42 -7.07 6.46 13.32
C GLN A 42 -6.04 7.11 12.40
N SER A 43 -4.87 6.49 12.23
CA SER A 43 -3.77 6.96 11.41
C SER A 43 -3.99 7.09 9.88
N PRO A 44 -5.01 6.50 9.21
CA PRO A 44 -5.10 6.56 7.76
C PRO A 44 -5.19 8.00 7.20
N THR A 45 -4.24 8.37 6.34
CA THR A 45 -4.30 9.61 5.52
C THR A 45 -5.53 9.62 4.62
N PHE A 46 -5.81 8.48 3.99
CA PHE A 46 -7.03 8.21 3.24
C PHE A 46 -7.79 7.05 3.86
N ALA A 47 -9.12 7.14 3.91
CA ALA A 47 -9.95 6.01 4.25
C ALA A 47 -11.21 5.97 3.38
N THR A 48 -11.56 4.79 2.89
CA THR A 48 -12.89 4.51 2.35
C THR A 48 -13.52 3.33 3.07
N VAL A 49 -14.75 3.52 3.50
CA VAL A 49 -15.64 2.47 4.03
C VAL A 49 -16.86 2.28 3.13
N ALA A 50 -16.88 2.95 1.98
CA ALA A 50 -18.00 2.96 1.06
C ALA A 50 -17.78 1.98 -0.09
N ASP A 51 -18.82 1.20 -0.39
CA ASP A 51 -18.80 0.30 -1.54
C ASP A 51 -18.71 1.07 -2.86
N ASN A 52 -18.18 0.40 -3.88
CA ASN A 52 -18.06 0.92 -5.25
C ASN A 52 -17.22 2.21 -5.33
N THR A 53 -16.24 2.37 -4.42
CA THR A 53 -15.33 3.52 -4.47
C THR A 53 -14.34 3.35 -5.62
N VAL A 54 -14.20 4.37 -6.47
CA VAL A 54 -13.18 4.40 -7.53
C VAL A 54 -12.26 5.59 -7.32
N VAL A 55 -10.94 5.34 -7.28
CA VAL A 55 -9.93 6.39 -7.12
C VAL A 55 -8.94 6.34 -8.27
N LYS A 56 -8.63 7.50 -8.87
CA LYS A 56 -7.70 7.60 -10.00
C LYS A 56 -6.70 8.73 -9.83
N SER A 57 -5.44 8.47 -10.17
CA SER A 57 -4.39 9.50 -10.33
C SER A 57 -4.16 10.38 -9.08
N LEU A 58 -4.20 9.77 -7.89
CA LEU A 58 -3.98 10.41 -6.59
C LEU A 58 -2.87 9.70 -5.84
N THR A 59 -2.14 10.40 -4.98
CA THR A 59 -1.16 9.80 -4.08
C THR A 59 -1.52 10.08 -2.63
N PHE A 60 -1.53 9.04 -1.79
CA PHE A 60 -1.74 9.13 -0.36
C PHE A 60 -0.45 8.78 0.38
N VAL A 61 0.01 9.70 1.22
CA VAL A 61 1.26 9.56 1.97
C VAL A 61 0.98 9.63 3.46
N ASN A 62 1.49 8.66 4.21
CA ASN A 62 1.72 8.82 5.64
C ASN A 62 3.20 9.15 5.89
N THR A 63 3.44 10.35 6.41
CA THR A 63 4.77 10.96 6.57
C THR A 63 5.45 10.60 7.89
N TYR A 64 4.76 9.97 8.84
CA TYR A 64 5.24 9.79 10.22
C TYR A 64 6.58 9.06 10.31
N ASN A 65 6.71 7.95 9.57
CA ASN A 65 7.88 7.08 9.62
C ASN A 65 8.99 7.51 8.65
N PHE A 66 8.76 8.49 7.77
CA PHE A 66 9.78 8.95 6.83
C PHE A 66 10.83 9.86 7.48
N PRO A 67 12.06 9.93 6.93
CA PRO A 67 13.03 10.96 7.29
C PRO A 67 12.43 12.35 7.12
N ASN A 68 12.48 13.19 8.15
CA ASN A 68 11.98 14.56 8.06
C ASN A 68 13.10 15.48 7.55
N LYS A 69 12.92 16.08 6.37
CA LYS A 69 13.86 17.07 5.77
C LYS A 69 15.31 16.56 5.66
N GLY A 70 15.50 15.32 5.22
CA GLY A 70 16.83 14.72 5.04
C GLY A 70 17.56 14.40 6.36
N LYS A 71 16.90 14.56 7.51
CA LYS A 71 17.40 14.10 8.81
C LYS A 71 16.87 12.71 9.09
N VAL A 72 17.70 11.89 9.73
CA VAL A 72 17.31 10.57 10.26
C VAL A 72 16.03 10.75 11.09
N ASN A 73 14.98 9.99 10.76
CA ASN A 73 13.79 9.97 11.58
C ASN A 73 14.13 9.37 12.95
N ARG A 74 13.88 10.11 14.02
CA ARG A 74 14.13 9.69 15.41
C ARG A 74 12.87 9.18 16.11
N ASN A 75 11.72 9.24 15.44
CA ASN A 75 10.48 8.69 15.98
C ASN A 75 10.61 7.18 16.16
N PRO A 76 9.95 6.59 17.19
CA PRO A 76 9.78 5.15 17.23
C PRO A 76 9.06 4.71 15.97
N ARG A 77 9.50 3.62 15.36
CA ARG A 77 8.79 3.05 14.22
C ARG A 77 7.55 2.31 14.72
N ILE A 78 6.39 2.77 14.28
CA ILE A 78 5.07 2.30 14.71
C ILE A 78 4.09 2.31 13.52
N PRO A 79 2.91 1.68 13.64
CA PRO A 79 1.89 1.72 12.59
C PRO A 79 1.55 3.15 12.15
N ALA A 80 1.56 3.40 10.84
CA ALA A 80 1.20 4.70 10.28
C ALA A 80 0.61 4.54 8.86
N VAL A 81 -0.72 4.48 8.79
CA VAL A 81 -1.45 4.07 7.59
C VAL A 81 -1.57 5.21 6.58
N ALA A 82 -1.23 4.95 5.32
CA ALA A 82 -1.47 5.88 4.22
C ALA A 82 -2.90 5.73 3.66
N ALA A 83 -3.40 4.50 3.58
CA ALA A 83 -4.76 4.23 3.12
C ALA A 83 -5.42 3.05 3.85
N LEU A 84 -6.67 3.24 4.27
CA LEU A 84 -7.58 2.20 4.72
C LEU A 84 -8.67 1.97 3.68
N ILE A 85 -8.79 0.73 3.19
CA ILE A 85 -9.84 0.31 2.27
C ILE A 85 -10.70 -0.75 2.96
N ASN A 86 -11.96 -0.42 3.25
CA ASN A 86 -12.88 -1.26 4.01
C ASN A 86 -14.31 -1.15 3.47
N GLY A 87 -14.46 -1.14 2.14
CA GLY A 87 -15.74 -1.11 1.44
C GLY A 87 -15.66 -2.03 0.23
N ASP A 88 -16.74 -2.69 -0.16
CA ASP A 88 -16.71 -3.72 -1.19
C ASP A 88 -16.68 -3.13 -2.62
N LYS A 89 -16.09 -3.86 -3.57
CA LYS A 89 -15.97 -3.47 -4.99
C LYS A 89 -15.23 -2.14 -5.21
N CYS A 90 -14.17 -1.88 -4.46
CA CYS A 90 -13.36 -0.68 -4.66
C CYS A 90 -12.28 -0.89 -5.74
N ALA A 91 -12.00 0.14 -6.54
CA ALA A 91 -10.98 0.08 -7.59
C ALA A 91 -10.07 1.31 -7.59
N PHE A 92 -8.77 1.08 -7.75
CA PHE A 92 -7.72 2.09 -7.70
C PHE A 92 -6.89 2.02 -8.97
N TYR A 93 -6.81 3.13 -9.71
CA TYR A 93 -6.08 3.21 -10.98
C TYR A 93 -5.01 4.30 -10.92
N SER A 94 -3.74 3.92 -11.12
CA SER A 94 -2.63 4.87 -11.08
C SER A 94 -2.58 5.64 -9.76
N VAL A 95 -2.83 4.95 -8.64
CA VAL A 95 -2.82 5.53 -7.30
C VAL A 95 -1.49 5.22 -6.61
N GLY A 96 -0.94 6.21 -5.93
CA GLY A 96 0.23 6.06 -5.06
C GLY A 96 -0.18 5.84 -3.61
N PHE A 97 0.43 4.86 -2.94
CA PHE A 97 0.30 4.61 -1.51
C PHE A 97 1.69 4.57 -0.88
N SER A 98 1.95 5.46 0.08
CA SER A 98 3.31 5.70 0.56
C SER A 98 3.40 5.79 2.07
N GLY A 99 4.19 4.89 2.67
CA GLY A 99 4.47 4.84 4.09
C GLY A 99 5.72 4.00 4.37
N VAL A 100 5.87 3.51 5.60
CA VAL A 100 6.98 2.60 5.98
C VAL A 100 6.45 1.37 6.70
N GLN A 101 5.79 1.53 7.85
CA GLN A 101 5.09 0.45 8.53
C GLN A 101 3.59 0.60 8.34
N ASP A 102 2.92 -0.47 7.92
CA ASP A 102 1.47 -0.56 7.77
C ASP A 102 0.90 0.45 6.76
N THR A 103 1.48 0.55 5.57
CA THR A 103 1.16 1.61 4.58
C THR A 103 -0.27 1.50 4.01
N LEU A 104 -0.62 0.34 3.48
CA LEU A 104 -1.92 0.07 2.87
C LEU A 104 -2.65 -0.98 3.70
N TRP A 105 -3.69 -0.54 4.40
CA TRP A 105 -4.62 -1.43 5.09
C TRP A 105 -5.76 -1.80 4.14
N ASP A 106 -5.56 -2.90 3.42
CA ASP A 106 -6.54 -3.57 2.58
C ASP A 106 -7.42 -4.48 3.45
N ALA A 107 -8.36 -3.86 4.18
CA ALA A 107 -8.97 -4.43 5.37
C ALA A 107 -9.98 -5.53 5.08
N ASP A 108 -11.03 -5.25 4.30
CA ASP A 108 -12.10 -6.19 3.97
C ASP A 108 -12.83 -5.76 2.69
N GLY A 109 -13.42 -6.72 1.98
CA GLY A 109 -14.11 -6.51 0.70
C GLY A 109 -13.28 -6.89 -0.54
N ARG A 110 -13.87 -6.72 -1.73
CA ARG A 110 -13.24 -7.01 -3.02
C ARG A 110 -12.59 -5.79 -3.62
N HIS A 111 -11.28 -5.83 -3.84
CA HIS A 111 -10.54 -4.68 -4.34
C HIS A 111 -9.70 -4.98 -5.58
N PHE A 112 -9.59 -3.97 -6.45
CA PHE A 112 -8.74 -4.02 -7.63
C PHE A 112 -7.77 -2.84 -7.66
N PHE A 113 -6.46 -3.13 -7.66
CA PHE A 113 -5.40 -2.14 -7.76
C PHE A 113 -4.69 -2.31 -9.10
N HIS A 114 -4.74 -1.28 -9.94
CA HIS A 114 -4.15 -1.31 -11.27
C HIS A 114 -3.20 -0.13 -11.51
N LEU A 115 -1.99 -0.42 -12.02
CA LEU A 115 -0.96 0.61 -12.28
C LEU A 115 -0.62 1.46 -11.03
N CYS A 116 -0.84 0.92 -9.84
CA CYS A 116 -0.59 1.62 -8.59
C CYS A 116 0.88 1.51 -8.18
N THR A 117 1.37 2.49 -7.42
CA THR A 117 2.67 2.40 -6.75
C THR A 117 2.43 2.25 -5.26
N ILE A 118 2.99 1.21 -4.65
CA ILE A 118 2.85 0.95 -3.22
C ILE A 118 4.25 0.85 -2.63
N GLN A 119 4.56 1.67 -1.62
CA GLN A 119 5.88 1.68 -1.00
C GLN A 119 5.85 1.55 0.53
N GLY A 120 6.79 0.79 1.06
CA GLY A 120 6.98 0.60 2.50
C GLY A 120 8.05 -0.43 2.85
N ALA A 121 8.15 -0.77 4.13
CA ALA A 121 9.19 -1.63 4.67
C ALA A 121 8.65 -2.78 5.54
N VAL A 122 7.67 -2.53 6.42
CA VAL A 122 7.13 -3.56 7.32
C VAL A 122 5.62 -3.66 7.15
N ASP A 123 5.15 -4.86 6.85
CA ASP A 123 3.73 -5.22 6.69
C ASP A 123 2.97 -4.21 5.83
N PHE A 124 3.63 -3.68 4.79
CA PHE A 124 3.15 -2.44 4.19
C PHE A 124 1.95 -2.62 3.26
N ILE A 125 1.58 -3.86 2.95
CA ILE A 125 0.28 -4.25 2.39
C ILE A 125 -0.32 -5.31 3.34
N PHE A 126 -1.33 -4.94 4.11
CA PHE A 126 -1.86 -5.82 5.15
C PHE A 126 -3.38 -5.76 5.24
N GLY A 127 -3.98 -6.79 5.84
CA GLY A 127 -5.43 -6.88 6.01
C GLY A 127 -6.03 -8.19 5.49
N ASN A 128 -7.35 -8.21 5.32
CA ASN A 128 -8.14 -9.38 4.94
C ASN A 128 -8.92 -9.20 3.63
N GLY A 129 -8.57 -8.23 2.78
CA GLY A 129 -9.23 -8.05 1.49
C GLY A 129 -9.15 -9.28 0.57
N GLN A 130 -10.12 -9.39 -0.34
CA GLN A 130 -10.07 -10.25 -1.52
C GLN A 130 -9.60 -9.40 -2.71
N SER A 131 -8.29 -9.36 -2.94
CA SER A 131 -7.70 -8.28 -3.73
C SER A 131 -6.77 -8.76 -4.83
N ILE A 132 -6.85 -8.08 -5.97
CA ILE A 132 -5.92 -8.25 -7.09
C ILE A 132 -5.11 -6.97 -7.26
N TYR A 133 -3.80 -7.14 -7.26
CA TYR A 133 -2.79 -6.12 -7.54
C TYR A 133 -2.17 -6.44 -8.90
N LYS A 134 -2.48 -5.63 -9.91
CA LYS A 134 -2.09 -5.89 -11.30
C LYS A 134 -1.30 -4.75 -11.91
N LYS A 135 -0.12 -5.04 -12.46
CA LYS A 135 0.78 -4.03 -13.07
C LYS A 135 1.18 -2.91 -12.11
N CYS A 136 1.22 -3.20 -10.82
CA CYS A 136 1.67 -2.27 -9.80
C CYS A 136 3.19 -2.28 -9.67
N VAL A 137 3.73 -1.18 -9.16
CA VAL A 137 5.11 -1.07 -8.70
C VAL A 137 5.12 -1.19 -7.18
N ILE A 138 5.83 -2.19 -6.67
CA ILE A 138 6.01 -2.45 -5.25
C ILE A 138 7.43 -2.04 -4.86
N ASN A 139 7.56 -0.89 -4.18
CA ASN A 139 8.85 -0.30 -3.82
C ASN A 139 9.20 -0.57 -2.35
N VAL A 140 10.21 -1.40 -2.13
CA VAL A 140 10.67 -1.83 -0.81
C VAL A 140 11.64 -0.81 -0.21
N LEU A 141 11.33 -0.34 0.98
CA LEU A 141 12.14 0.61 1.77
C LEU A 141 12.88 -0.09 2.91
N GLY A 142 13.34 -1.32 2.71
CA GLY A 142 13.99 -2.14 3.73
C GLY A 142 15.28 -1.51 4.29
N ALA A 143 15.96 -0.65 3.54
CA ALA A 143 17.13 0.08 4.03
C ALA A 143 16.79 1.13 5.10
N THR A 144 15.52 1.48 5.30
CA THR A 144 15.10 2.33 6.43
C THR A 144 15.00 1.56 7.74
N LEU A 145 15.18 0.24 7.72
CA LEU A 145 15.17 -0.62 8.90
C LEU A 145 16.56 -0.68 9.54
N LYS A 146 16.61 -1.13 10.80
CA LYS A 146 17.88 -1.35 11.49
C LYS A 146 18.74 -2.38 10.71
N PRO A 147 20.08 -2.26 10.70
CA PRO A 147 20.94 -3.25 10.07
C PRO A 147 20.60 -4.68 10.49
N GLY A 148 20.57 -5.59 9.51
CA GLY A 148 20.22 -7.00 9.72
C GLY A 148 18.72 -7.31 9.82
N VAL A 149 17.84 -6.28 9.89
CA VAL A 149 16.38 -6.48 9.93
C VAL A 149 15.82 -6.54 8.51
N ALA A 150 15.05 -7.58 8.23
CA ALA A 150 14.30 -7.71 7.00
C ALA A 150 12.89 -7.12 7.14
N GLY A 151 12.41 -6.52 6.06
CA GLY A 151 11.03 -6.08 5.89
C GLY A 151 10.09 -7.20 5.43
N TYR A 152 8.81 -6.86 5.32
CA TYR A 152 7.76 -7.74 4.79
C TYR A 152 6.86 -6.94 3.87
N ILE A 153 6.69 -7.40 2.63
CA ILE A 153 5.80 -6.75 1.66
C ILE A 153 4.36 -6.89 2.11
N THR A 154 3.97 -8.10 2.51
CA THR A 154 2.59 -8.39 2.90
C THR A 154 2.44 -8.96 4.31
N ALA A 155 1.31 -8.68 4.94
CA ALA A 155 0.85 -9.34 6.16
C ALA A 155 -0.65 -9.66 6.04
N GLN A 156 -0.96 -10.78 5.39
CA GLN A 156 -2.36 -11.15 5.09
C GLN A 156 -3.03 -11.81 6.31
N GLY A 157 -4.27 -11.39 6.56
CA GLY A 157 -4.99 -11.59 7.81
C GLY A 157 -6.13 -12.60 7.77
N ARG A 158 -6.15 -13.53 6.81
CA ARG A 158 -7.20 -14.56 6.74
C ARG A 158 -7.19 -15.48 7.96
N THR A 159 -8.34 -15.59 8.62
CA THR A 159 -8.53 -16.37 9.85
C THR A 159 -9.33 -17.66 9.65
N ASN A 160 -9.99 -17.84 8.50
CA ASN A 160 -10.85 -18.98 8.22
C ASN A 160 -10.46 -19.61 6.86
N PRO A 161 -10.25 -20.94 6.76
CA PRO A 161 -9.89 -21.59 5.51
C PRO A 161 -10.97 -21.46 4.42
N TYR A 162 -12.23 -21.32 4.81
CA TYR A 162 -13.38 -21.17 3.92
C TYR A 162 -13.60 -19.73 3.44
N ASP A 163 -12.86 -18.76 3.98
CA ASP A 163 -12.91 -17.37 3.51
C ASP A 163 -12.24 -17.24 2.13
N ALA A 164 -12.90 -16.50 1.24
CA ALA A 164 -12.47 -16.19 -0.12
C ALA A 164 -11.40 -15.07 -0.18
N SER A 165 -11.11 -14.40 0.94
CA SER A 165 -10.05 -13.40 1.07
C SER A 165 -8.64 -13.88 0.70
N GLY A 166 -7.77 -12.95 0.33
CA GLY A 166 -6.41 -13.23 -0.08
C GLY A 166 -5.89 -12.16 -1.03
N PHE A 167 -4.57 -12.08 -1.15
CA PHE A 167 -3.93 -11.12 -2.04
C PHE A 167 -3.30 -11.83 -3.23
N VAL A 168 -3.67 -11.38 -4.43
CA VAL A 168 -3.11 -11.87 -5.69
C VAL A 168 -2.33 -10.75 -6.35
N PHE A 169 -1.05 -11.00 -6.60
CA PHE A 169 -0.14 -10.10 -7.30
C PHE A 169 0.17 -10.70 -8.67
N THR A 170 -0.15 -9.98 -9.76
CA THR A 170 0.14 -10.39 -11.14
C THR A 170 0.73 -9.25 -11.96
N ASP A 171 1.69 -9.54 -12.84
CA ASP A 171 2.37 -8.55 -13.71
C ASP A 171 3.04 -7.39 -12.93
N ASN A 172 3.39 -7.58 -11.66
CA ASN A 172 3.94 -6.49 -10.84
C ASN A 172 5.46 -6.38 -10.97
N LEU A 173 5.97 -5.17 -10.72
CA LEU A 173 7.40 -4.96 -10.53
C LEU A 173 7.70 -4.77 -9.04
N VAL A 174 8.55 -5.62 -8.47
CA VAL A 174 9.07 -5.48 -7.11
C VAL A 174 10.52 -5.00 -7.18
N HIS A 175 10.82 -3.87 -6.55
CA HIS A 175 12.17 -3.32 -6.48
C HIS A 175 12.37 -2.55 -5.18
N GLY A 176 13.57 -2.03 -4.95
CA GLY A 176 13.83 -1.14 -3.81
C GLY A 176 15.16 -1.43 -3.15
N THR A 177 15.24 -1.17 -1.85
CA THR A 177 16.46 -1.21 -1.06
C THR A 177 16.29 -2.06 0.20
N GLY A 178 17.40 -2.63 0.69
CA GLY A 178 17.41 -3.50 1.87
C GLY A 178 16.75 -4.86 1.63
N LYS A 179 16.70 -5.68 2.69
CA LYS A 179 16.14 -7.03 2.64
C LYS A 179 14.64 -6.98 2.95
N ALA A 180 13.83 -7.72 2.19
CA ALA A 180 12.43 -7.96 2.52
C ALA A 180 11.98 -9.34 2.05
N PHE A 181 10.98 -9.90 2.74
CA PHE A 181 10.26 -11.10 2.32
C PHE A 181 8.93 -10.72 1.63
N LEU A 182 8.42 -11.60 0.77
CA LEU A 182 7.14 -11.38 0.06
C LEU A 182 5.95 -11.25 1.03
N GLY A 183 6.02 -11.92 2.18
CA GLY A 183 5.02 -11.75 3.22
C GLY A 183 5.28 -12.55 4.47
N ARG A 184 4.41 -12.33 5.46
CA ARG A 184 4.28 -13.17 6.65
C ARG A 184 2.80 -13.33 7.01
N PRO A 185 2.40 -14.43 7.69
CA PRO A 185 1.02 -14.59 8.12
C PRO A 185 0.71 -13.63 9.26
N TRP A 186 -0.25 -12.71 9.06
CA TRP A 186 -0.81 -11.95 10.19
C TRP A 186 -1.80 -12.80 11.00
N ARG A 187 -2.45 -13.75 10.32
CA ARG A 187 -3.39 -14.73 10.89
C ARG A 187 -3.16 -16.13 10.30
N SER A 188 -3.79 -17.12 10.93
CA SER A 188 -3.51 -18.56 10.77
C SER A 188 -3.76 -19.14 9.38
N TYR A 189 -4.56 -18.49 8.52
CA TYR A 189 -4.90 -19.00 7.19
C TYR A 189 -4.45 -18.05 6.07
N ALA A 190 -3.43 -17.23 6.33
CA ALA A 190 -2.94 -16.22 5.39
C ALA A 190 -2.80 -16.77 3.95
N ARG A 191 -3.31 -16.05 2.96
CA ARG A 191 -3.29 -16.47 1.55
C ARG A 191 -2.72 -15.39 0.65
N LEU A 192 -1.63 -15.75 -0.02
CA LEU A 192 -0.88 -14.90 -0.94
C LEU A 192 -0.60 -15.66 -2.23
N THR A 193 -0.65 -14.97 -3.36
CA THR A 193 -0.23 -15.50 -4.65
C THR A 193 0.55 -14.43 -5.39
N PHE A 194 1.74 -14.79 -5.87
CA PHE A 194 2.58 -13.94 -6.71
C PHE A 194 2.81 -14.66 -8.04
N ALA A 195 2.41 -14.03 -9.14
CA ALA A 195 2.56 -14.53 -10.49
C ALA A 195 3.16 -13.45 -11.39
N GLU A 196 4.00 -13.84 -12.35
CA GLU A 196 4.53 -12.93 -13.37
C GLU A 196 5.19 -11.66 -12.78
N ILE A 197 5.99 -11.86 -11.73
CA ILE A 197 6.65 -10.76 -11.00
C ILE A 197 8.03 -10.48 -11.61
N GLY A 198 8.27 -9.21 -11.95
CA GLY A 198 9.61 -8.69 -12.22
C GLY A 198 10.30 -8.27 -10.93
N TYR A 199 11.58 -8.61 -10.76
CA TYR A 199 12.40 -8.18 -9.64
C TYR A 199 13.61 -7.35 -10.13
N TYR A 200 13.86 -6.20 -9.51
CA TYR A 200 15.11 -5.44 -9.68
C TYR A 200 15.71 -5.08 -8.32
N GLY A 201 16.92 -5.57 -8.04
CA GLY A 201 17.71 -5.20 -6.87
C GLY A 201 18.98 -4.45 -7.27
N SER A 202 19.49 -3.56 -6.40
CA SER A 202 20.82 -2.95 -6.59
C SER A 202 21.91 -4.01 -6.39
N GLY A 203 22.23 -4.75 -7.44
CA GLY A 203 23.31 -5.74 -7.44
C GLY A 203 22.89 -7.12 -7.95
N SER A 204 22.47 -7.22 -9.21
CA SER A 204 22.80 -8.32 -10.14
C SER A 204 21.93 -8.23 -11.38
N ASN A 205 22.59 -8.19 -12.55
CA ASN A 205 21.97 -8.55 -13.82
C ASN A 205 21.46 -9.99 -13.72
N THR A 206 20.15 -10.20 -13.63
CA THR A 206 19.50 -11.38 -14.23
C THR A 206 18.00 -11.15 -14.29
N GLY A 207 17.46 -11.24 -15.51
CA GLY A 207 16.03 -11.25 -15.76
C GLY A 207 15.33 -12.43 -15.08
N ARG A 208 14.02 -12.25 -14.89
CA ARG A 208 13.00 -13.29 -14.63
C ARG A 208 13.52 -14.47 -13.80
N ARG A 209 13.68 -14.28 -12.48
CA ARG A 209 13.56 -15.39 -11.54
C ARG A 209 12.31 -15.20 -10.70
N ALA A 210 11.23 -15.83 -11.16
CA ALA A 210 10.14 -16.22 -10.28
C ALA A 210 10.66 -17.37 -9.40
N LEU A 211 10.46 -17.31 -8.10
CA LEU A 211 10.68 -18.45 -7.21
C LEU A 211 9.48 -18.58 -6.26
N GLY A 212 8.97 -19.82 -6.24
CA GLY A 212 8.21 -20.57 -5.23
C GLY A 212 7.66 -19.84 -4.02
#